data_AF-A0A0F4L9H7-F1
#
_entry.id   AF-A0A0F4L9H7-F1
#
_cell.length_a   1.000
_cell.length_b   1.000
_cell.length_c   1.000
_cell.angle_alpha   90.00
_cell.angle_beta   90.00
_cell.angle_gamma   90.00
#
_symmetry.space_group_name_H-M   'P 1'
#
loop_
_entity.id
_entity.type
_entity.pdbx_description
1 polymer ?
#
loop_
_entity_poly.entity_id
_entity_poly.type
_entity_poly.pdbx_seq_one_letter_code
_entity_poly.pdbx_strand_id
1 'polypeptide(L)'
;MSVKKFIVASLLTLTALFCLPFFVHNEIIDYFNVAIPETYSYAQVPKNTQKYFNVQAYDSKTGRKLPYKIKKVGGYDPSRQYIKIVHKGQYVKEIKYVSKKEFQKKVHS
;
A
#
# COMPACT_ATOMS: atom_id res chain seq x y z
N MET A 1 -39.58 -21.00 -0.03
CA MET A 1 -38.79 -20.23 0.96
C MET A 1 -39.66 -19.08 1.47
N SER A 2 -39.77 -18.84 2.78
CA SER A 2 -40.62 -17.76 3.32
C SER A 2 -40.08 -16.38 2.91
N VAL A 3 -40.95 -15.40 2.64
CA VAL A 3 -40.59 -14.00 2.31
C VAL A 3 -39.60 -13.42 3.31
N LYS A 4 -39.76 -13.73 4.61
CA LYS A 4 -38.81 -13.32 5.67
C LYS A 4 -37.41 -13.89 5.44
N LYS A 5 -37.30 -15.17 5.05
CA LYS A 5 -36.03 -15.82 4.73
C LYS A 5 -35.39 -15.21 3.47
N PHE A 6 -36.21 -14.79 2.49
CA PHE A 6 -35.73 -14.13 1.28
C PHE A 6 -35.17 -12.72 1.57
N ILE A 7 -35.86 -11.92 2.38
CA ILE A 7 -35.38 -10.59 2.79
C ILE A 7 -34.06 -10.69 3.57
N VAL A 8 -33.97 -11.62 4.54
CA VAL A 8 -32.74 -11.83 5.31
C VAL A 8 -31.59 -12.29 4.42
N ALA A 9 -31.83 -13.23 3.50
CA ALA A 9 -30.82 -13.68 2.55
C ALA A 9 -30.36 -12.53 1.63
N SER A 10 -31.27 -11.71 1.13
CA SER A 10 -30.94 -10.55 0.29
C SER A 10 -30.09 -9.53 1.06
N LEU A 11 -30.43 -9.25 2.31
CA LEU A 11 -29.68 -8.31 3.14
C LEU A 11 -28.26 -8.82 3.44
N LEU A 12 -28.12 -10.10 3.81
CA LEU A 12 -26.80 -10.71 4.03
C LEU A 12 -25.94 -10.68 2.76
N THR A 13 -26.54 -10.95 1.61
CA THR A 13 -25.84 -10.90 0.31
C THR A 13 -25.35 -9.48 0.01
N LEU A 14 -26.21 -8.47 0.21
CA LEU A 14 -25.87 -7.07 -0.02
C LEU A 14 -24.76 -6.60 0.94
N THR A 15 -24.84 -6.96 2.21
CA THR A 15 -23.82 -6.66 3.22
C THR A 15 -22.49 -7.32 2.87
N ALA A 16 -22.49 -8.60 2.46
CA ALA A 16 -21.28 -9.28 2.02
C ALA A 16 -20.64 -8.57 0.83
N LEU A 17 -21.41 -8.23 -0.21
CA LEU A 17 -20.96 -7.46 -1.37
C LEU A 17 -20.37 -6.10 -0.97
N PHE A 18 -20.98 -5.41 -0.01
CA PHE A 18 -20.50 -4.13 0.49
C PHE A 18 -19.21 -4.26 1.32
N CYS A 19 -18.99 -5.40 1.98
CA CYS A 19 -17.79 -5.65 2.77
C CYS A 19 -16.58 -6.12 1.93
N LEU A 20 -16.77 -6.73 0.77
CA LEU A 20 -15.67 -7.23 -0.09
C LEU A 20 -14.58 -6.18 -0.39
N PRO A 21 -14.87 -4.91 -0.71
CA PRO A 21 -13.86 -3.90 -1.00
C PRO A 21 -12.92 -3.61 0.18
N PHE A 22 -13.36 -3.88 1.42
CA PHE A 22 -12.53 -3.70 2.61
C PHE A 22 -11.43 -4.77 2.73
N PHE A 23 -11.56 -5.89 2.02
CA PHE A 23 -10.58 -6.98 2.03
C PHE A 23 -9.74 -7.07 0.76
N VAL A 24 -10.09 -6.32 -0.30
CA VAL A 24 -9.37 -6.33 -1.57
C VAL A 24 -8.49 -5.09 -1.69
N HIS A 25 -7.18 -5.28 -1.54
CA HIS A 25 -6.20 -4.20 -1.68
C HIS A 25 -5.58 -4.15 -3.08
N ASN A 26 -5.85 -3.06 -3.80
CA ASN A 26 -5.20 -2.68 -5.05
C ASN A 26 -5.12 -1.15 -5.16
N GLU A 27 -4.40 -0.65 -6.15
CA GLU A 27 -4.14 0.79 -6.32
C GLU A 27 -5.42 1.63 -6.43
N ILE A 28 -6.47 1.13 -7.10
CA ILE A 28 -7.71 1.87 -7.34
C ILE A 28 -8.56 1.86 -6.06
N ILE A 29 -8.73 0.69 -5.44
CA ILE A 29 -9.55 0.56 -4.23
C ILE A 29 -8.92 1.34 -3.08
N ASP A 30 -7.61 1.23 -2.87
CA ASP A 30 -6.94 1.88 -1.74
C ASP A 30 -6.86 3.41 -1.92
N TYR A 31 -6.90 3.92 -3.15
CA TYR A 31 -7.04 5.35 -3.42
C TYR A 31 -8.34 5.92 -2.84
N PHE A 32 -9.47 5.28 -3.15
CA PHE A 32 -10.81 5.73 -2.70
C PHE A 32 -11.16 5.29 -1.27
N ASN A 33 -10.48 4.28 -0.72
CA ASN A 33 -10.77 3.80 0.62
C ASN A 33 -10.42 4.86 1.69
N VAL A 34 -11.44 5.37 2.38
CA VAL A 34 -11.30 6.39 3.44
C VAL A 34 -10.72 5.80 4.73
N ALA A 35 -10.88 4.49 4.97
CA ALA A 35 -10.38 3.82 6.17
C ALA A 35 -8.85 3.62 6.16
N ILE A 36 -8.21 3.73 4.99
CA ILE A 36 -6.75 3.60 4.87
C ILE A 36 -6.14 5.01 4.91
N PRO A 37 -5.41 5.39 5.96
CA PRO A 37 -4.76 6.69 6.01
C PRO A 37 -3.60 6.78 5.02
N GLU A 38 -3.35 7.98 4.51
CA GLU A 38 -2.12 8.28 3.79
C GLU A 38 -0.93 8.21 4.76
N THR A 39 0.12 7.51 4.37
CA THR A 39 1.32 7.31 5.18
C THR A 39 2.60 7.42 4.35
N TYR A 40 3.72 7.44 5.05
CA TYR A 40 5.05 7.46 4.48
C TYR A 40 5.81 6.20 4.88
N SER A 41 6.47 5.59 3.92
CA SER A 41 7.36 4.46 4.14
C SER A 41 8.67 4.64 3.37
N TYR A 42 9.68 3.87 3.75
CA TYR A 42 10.99 3.86 3.09
C TYR A 42 11.25 2.49 2.48
N ALA A 43 11.90 2.44 1.32
CA ALA A 43 12.29 1.19 0.69
C ALA A 43 13.64 1.31 -0.02
N GLN A 44 14.30 0.16 -0.17
CA GLN A 44 15.42 -0.01 -1.09
C GLN A 44 14.91 -0.74 -2.34
N VAL A 45 15.22 -0.21 -3.51
CA VAL A 45 14.79 -0.72 -4.82
C VAL A 45 16.00 -1.00 -5.72
N PRO A 46 15.91 -1.92 -6.69
CA PRO A 46 17.01 -2.21 -7.60
C PRO A 46 17.37 -1.01 -8.46
N LYS A 47 18.66 -0.88 -8.81
CA LYS A 47 19.14 0.06 -9.82
C LYS A 47 18.86 -0.46 -11.24
N ASN A 48 19.11 0.39 -12.24
CA ASN A 48 18.97 0.12 -13.68
C ASN A 48 17.53 -0.20 -14.11
N THR A 49 16.54 0.18 -13.30
CA THR A 49 15.12 0.08 -13.61
C THR A 49 14.37 1.19 -12.89
N GLN A 50 13.15 1.46 -13.33
CA GLN A 50 12.21 2.43 -12.74
C GLN A 50 10.86 1.78 -12.45
N LYS A 51 10.73 0.46 -12.66
CA LYS A 51 9.52 -0.32 -12.40
C LYS A 51 9.86 -1.35 -11.33
N TYR A 52 9.31 -1.15 -10.15
CA TYR A 52 9.59 -1.99 -9.00
C TYR A 52 8.33 -2.77 -8.62
N PHE A 53 8.48 -4.08 -8.44
CA PHE A 53 7.38 -4.98 -8.09
C PHE A 53 7.62 -5.61 -6.72
N ASN A 54 6.55 -5.83 -5.96
CA ASN A 54 6.59 -6.47 -4.64
C ASN A 54 7.63 -5.80 -3.71
N VAL A 55 7.56 -4.47 -3.60
CA VAL A 55 8.50 -3.67 -2.82
C VAL A 55 8.22 -3.86 -1.34
N GLN A 56 9.21 -4.37 -0.61
CA GLN A 56 9.19 -4.35 0.85
C GLN A 56 9.54 -2.94 1.32
N ALA A 57 8.60 -2.30 2.01
CA ALA A 57 8.81 -1.01 2.63
C ALA A 57 8.84 -1.12 4.16
N TYR A 58 9.35 -0.06 4.79
CA TYR A 58 9.54 0.09 6.21
C TYR A 58 8.78 1.32 6.68
N ASP A 59 8.00 1.17 7.74
CA ASP A 59 7.21 2.25 8.31
C ASP A 59 8.12 3.41 8.78
N SER A 60 7.77 4.64 8.38
CA SER A 60 8.62 5.81 8.64
C SER A 60 8.71 6.24 10.11
N LYS A 61 7.78 5.78 10.96
CA LYS A 61 7.73 6.10 12.39
C LYS A 61 8.48 5.08 13.23
N THR A 62 8.33 3.80 12.90
CA THR A 62 8.83 2.67 13.69
C THR A 62 10.06 1.99 13.09
N GLY A 63 10.37 2.24 11.81
CA GLY A 63 11.42 1.56 11.07
C GLY A 63 11.14 0.08 10.77
N ARG A 64 10.03 -0.46 11.26
CA ARG A 64 9.68 -1.88 11.08
C ARG A 64 9.20 -2.13 9.66
N LYS A 65 9.41 -3.36 9.17
CA LYS A 65 8.83 -3.82 7.90
C LYS A 65 7.31 -3.65 7.95
N LEU A 66 6.75 -3.11 6.88
CA LEU A 66 5.31 -3.21 6.67
C LEU A 66 4.90 -4.69 6.59
N PRO A 67 3.71 -5.06 7.12
CA PRO A 67 3.22 -6.44 7.09
C PRO A 67 2.83 -6.90 5.69
N TYR A 68 2.94 -6.04 4.68
CA TYR A 68 2.68 -6.32 3.28
C TYR A 68 3.77 -5.70 2.40
N LYS A 69 3.81 -6.14 1.14
CA LYS A 69 4.61 -5.54 0.07
C LYS A 69 3.72 -4.67 -0.81
N ILE A 70 4.25 -3.54 -1.27
CA ILE A 70 3.56 -2.70 -2.25
C ILE A 70 3.77 -3.34 -3.63
N LYS A 71 2.69 -3.73 -4.29
CA LYS A 71 2.71 -4.54 -5.51
C LYS A 71 3.49 -3.87 -6.64
N LYS A 72 3.33 -2.55 -6.80
CA LYS A 72 3.95 -1.78 -7.88
C LYS A 72 4.35 -0.40 -7.37
N VAL A 73 5.60 -0.02 -7.62
CA VAL A 73 6.14 1.32 -7.31
C VAL A 73 6.89 1.82 -8.54
N GLY A 74 6.62 3.06 -8.95
CA GLY A 74 7.36 3.73 -10.03
C GLY A 74 8.61 4.43 -9.51
N GLY A 75 9.54 4.72 -10.41
CA GLY A 75 10.72 5.52 -10.16
C GLY A 75 11.02 6.46 -11.33
N TYR A 76 11.89 7.44 -11.10
CA TYR A 76 12.31 8.40 -12.14
C TYR A 76 13.83 8.55 -12.30
N ASP A 77 14.64 7.87 -11.48
CA ASP A 77 16.11 7.86 -11.56
C ASP A 77 16.63 6.43 -11.38
N PRO A 78 17.04 5.74 -12.46
CA PRO A 78 17.48 4.35 -12.39
C PRO A 78 18.84 4.17 -11.69
N SER A 79 19.58 5.25 -11.41
CA SER A 79 20.89 5.18 -10.74
C SER A 79 20.77 5.14 -9.22
N ARG A 80 19.60 5.53 -8.68
CA ARG A 80 19.31 5.65 -7.25
C ARG A 80 18.45 4.49 -6.76
N GLN A 81 18.58 4.18 -5.46
CA GLN A 81 17.99 2.95 -4.89
C GLN A 81 17.22 3.14 -3.58
N TYR A 82 17.37 4.27 -2.88
CA TYR A 82 16.67 4.51 -1.62
C TYR A 82 15.54 5.49 -1.86
N ILE A 83 14.31 5.08 -1.56
CA ILE A 83 13.11 5.87 -1.82
C ILE A 83 12.29 6.05 -0.54
N LYS A 84 11.72 7.24 -0.41
CA LYS A 84 10.56 7.52 0.43
C LYS A 84 9.31 7.39 -0.46
N ILE A 85 8.29 6.70 0.03
CA ILE A 85 7.04 6.42 -0.67
C ILE A 85 5.91 7.07 0.11
N VAL A 86 5.08 7.88 -0.55
CA VAL A 86 3.80 8.35 -0.01
C VAL A 86 2.72 7.45 -0.58
N HIS A 87 1.98 6.76 0.28
CA HIS A 87 1.03 5.76 -0.16
C HIS A 87 -0.17 5.59 0.78
N LYS A 88 -1.26 5.03 0.22
CA LYS A 88 -2.40 4.47 0.95
C LYS A 88 -2.47 3.00 0.59
N GLY A 89 -2.10 2.09 1.50
CA GLY A 89 -2.05 0.67 1.17
C GLY A 89 -1.17 0.39 -0.06
N GLN A 90 -1.78 -0.10 -1.13
CA GLN A 90 -1.21 -0.38 -2.45
C GLN A 90 -1.18 0.83 -3.39
N TYR A 91 -1.95 1.89 -3.13
CA TYR A 91 -1.93 3.11 -3.93
C TYR A 91 -0.68 3.94 -3.61
N VAL A 92 0.19 4.14 -4.60
CA VAL A 92 1.36 5.01 -4.50
C VAL A 92 1.04 6.37 -5.07
N LYS A 93 1.10 7.41 -4.24
CA LYS A 93 0.86 8.80 -4.62
C LYS A 93 2.09 9.47 -5.21
N GLU A 94 3.22 9.36 -4.52
CA GLU A 94 4.51 9.90 -4.99
C GLU A 94 5.67 9.10 -4.40
N ILE A 95 6.83 9.23 -5.04
CA ILE A 95 8.11 8.74 -4.52
C ILE A 95 9.14 9.87 -4.53
N LYS A 96 10.06 9.83 -3.57
CA LYS A 96 11.22 10.73 -3.52
C LYS A 96 12.47 9.93 -3.25
N TYR A 97 13.51 10.08 -4.06
CA TYR A 97 14.78 9.45 -3.75
C TYR A 97 15.48 10.16 -2.61
N VAL A 98 15.95 9.38 -1.63
CA VAL A 98 16.65 9.86 -0.44
C VAL A 98 18.10 9.38 -0.43
N SER A 99 18.89 9.87 0.53
CA SER A 99 20.26 9.38 0.73
C SER A 99 20.26 8.04 1.49
N LYS A 100 21.34 7.26 1.34
CA LYS A 100 21.54 6.05 2.16
C LYS A 100 21.48 6.36 3.66
N LYS A 101 22.09 7.48 4.07
CA LYS A 101 22.11 7.95 5.45
C LYS A 101 20.71 8.21 5.99
N GLU A 102 19.87 8.89 5.21
CA GLU A 102 18.48 9.13 5.59
C GLU A 102 17.68 7.83 5.72
N PHE A 103 17.81 6.93 4.74
CA PHE A 103 17.17 5.61 4.79
C PHE A 103 17.57 4.83 6.04
N GLN A 104 18.87 4.76 6.34
CA GLN A 104 19.37 4.03 7.52
C GLN A 104 18.87 4.64 8.83
N LYS A 105 18.84 5.98 8.94
CA LYS A 105 18.26 6.68 10.09
C LYS A 105 16.77 6.39 10.31
N LYS A 106 16.05 5.91 9.30
CA LYS A 106 14.62 5.59 9.41
C LYS A 106 14.35 4.11 9.62
N VAL A 107 15.17 3.24 9.06
CA VAL A 107 14.96 1.79 9.11
C VAL A 107 15.68 1.10 10.27
N HIS A 108 16.77 1.68 10.79
CA HIS A 108 17.60 1.08 11.85
C HIS A 108 17.68 1.94 13.12
N SER A 109 16.72 2.86 13.32
CA SER A 109 16.71 3.73 14.50
C SER A 109 16.00 3.12 15.69
#